data_AF-A0A533SMW1-F1
#
_entry.id   AF-A0A533SMW1-F1
#
_cell.length_a   1.000
_cell.length_b   1.000
_cell.length_c   1.000
_cell.angle_alpha   90.00
_cell.angle_beta   90.00
_cell.angle_gamma   90.00
#
_symmetry.space_group_name_H-M   'P 1'
#
loop_
_entity.id
_entity.type
_entity.pdbx_description
1 polymer ?
#
loop_
_entity_poly.entity_id
_entity_poly.type
_entity_poly.pdbx_seq_one_letter_code
_entity_poly.pdbx_strand_id
1 'polypeptide(L)' 'MDTTQPTIALIGHGVMGEAILSGLIRDGLTSADRILVAGPRVERGEDLRERYGAQPFTDNRAASDHADVVIL' A
#
# COMPACT_ATOMS: atom_id res chain seq x y z
N MET A 1 24.48 2.01 -6.74
CA MET A 1 23.07 2.40 -6.98
C MET A 1 22.35 2.04 -5.72
N ASP A 2 21.77 3.00 -5.00
CA ASP A 2 21.03 2.72 -3.76
C ASP A 2 19.94 1.69 -4.05
N THR A 3 20.03 0.53 -3.41
CA THR A 3 19.13 -0.62 -3.61
C THR A 3 17.88 -0.57 -2.73
N THR A 4 17.55 0.60 -2.19
CA THR A 4 16.45 0.77 -1.23
C THR A 4 15.14 0.96 -1.99
N GLN A 5 14.28 -0.06 -1.99
CA GLN A 5 12.92 0.05 -2.51
C GLN A 5 12.09 0.95 -1.57
N PRO A 6 11.29 1.91 -2.05
CA PRO A 6 10.52 2.79 -1.17
C PRO A 6 9.35 2.06 -0.50
N THR A 7 9.00 2.44 0.73
CA THR A 7 7.72 2.11 1.35
C THR A 7 6.67 3.09 0.85
N ILE A 8 5.56 2.59 0.31
CA ILE A 8 4.51 3.40 -0.32
C ILE A 8 3.21 3.26 0.47
N ALA A 9 2.64 4.37 0.93
CA ALA A 9 1.29 4.40 1.51
C ALA A 9 0.25 4.83 0.47
N LEU A 10 -0.78 4.01 0.29
CA LEU A 10 -1.99 4.31 -0.49
C LEU A 10 -3.12 4.67 0.49
N ILE A 11 -3.43 5.95 0.61
CA ILE A 11 -4.55 6.43 1.41
C ILE A 11 -5.79 6.44 0.52
N GLY A 12 -6.79 5.59 0.81
CA GLY A 12 -7.93 5.40 -0.08
C GLY A 12 -7.74 4.22 -1.03
N HIS A 13 -7.75 3.02 -0.48
CA HIS A 13 -7.53 1.76 -1.20
C HIS A 13 -8.81 1.17 -1.82
N GLY A 14 -9.59 2.02 -2.51
CA GLY A 14 -10.70 1.60 -3.36
C GLY A 14 -10.21 0.96 -4.67
N VAL A 15 -11.06 0.97 -5.71
CA VAL A 15 -10.70 0.40 -7.03
C VAL A 15 -9.43 1.04 -7.62
N MET A 16 -9.29 2.36 -7.53
CA MET A 16 -8.11 3.06 -8.03
C MET A 16 -6.85 2.70 -7.23
N GLY A 17 -6.95 2.67 -5.90
CA GLY A 17 -5.82 2.28 -5.04
C GLY A 17 -5.35 0.85 -5.32
N GLU A 18 -6.28 -0.09 -5.54
CA GLU A 18 -5.93 -1.45 -5.93
C GLU A 18 -5.27 -1.52 -7.32
N ALA A 19 -5.75 -0.75 -8.29
CA ALA A 19 -5.14 -0.69 -9.61
C ALA A 19 -3.69 -0.21 -9.52
N ILE A 20 -3.42 0.84 -8.72
CA ILE A 20 -2.07 1.35 -8.45
C ILE A 20 -1.23 0.30 -7.74
N LEU A 21 -1.72 -0.29 -6.64
CA LEU A 21 -1.07 -1.39 -5.92
C LEU A 21 -0.62 -2.51 -6.86
N SER A 22 -1.54 -2.99 -7.71
CA SER A 22 -1.27 -4.07 -8.65
C SER A 22 -0.20 -3.69 -9.68
N GLY A 23 -0.18 -2.44 -10.13
CA GLY A 23 0.84 -1.93 -11.04
C GLY A 23 2.21 -1.84 -10.38
N LEU A 24 2.28 -1.31 -9.15
CA LEU A 24 3.52 -1.20 -8.38
C LEU A 24 4.20 -2.57 -8.17
N ILE A 25 3.40 -3.59 -7.83
CA ILE A 25 3.88 -4.96 -7.65
C ILE A 25 4.31 -5.58 -8.99
N ARG A 26 3.48 -5.46 -10.01
CA ARG A 26 3.75 -6.04 -11.34
C ARG A 26 5.02 -5.47 -11.97
N ASP A 27 5.23 -4.16 -11.82
CA ASP A 27 6.34 -3.44 -12.43
C ASP A 27 7.61 -3.47 -11.54
N GLY A 28 7.54 -4.12 -10.37
CA GLY A 28 8.69 -4.37 -9.50
C GLY A 28 9.28 -3.14 -8.84
N LEU A 29 8.48 -2.07 -8.67
CA LEU A 29 8.97 -0.82 -8.06
C LEU A 29 9.23 -0.98 -6.56
N THR A 30 8.38 -1.76 -5.90
CA THR A 30 8.55 -2.15 -4.50
C THR A 30 7.91 -3.52 -4.24
N SER A 31 8.33 -4.21 -3.19
CA SER A 31 7.72 -5.47 -2.78
C SER A 31 6.40 -5.23 -2.07
N ALA A 32 5.47 -6.19 -2.15
CA ALA A 32 4.12 -6.00 -1.64
C ALA A 32 4.06 -5.71 -0.13
N ASP A 33 4.97 -6.29 0.64
CA ASP A 33 5.12 -6.05 2.09
C ASP A 33 5.54 -4.62 2.44
N ARG A 34 6.04 -3.85 1.46
CA ARG A 34 6.39 -2.43 1.57
C ARG A 34 5.27 -1.50 1.08
N ILE A 35 4.10 -2.05 0.75
CA ILE A 35 2.94 -1.25 0.36
C ILE A 35 1.93 -1.23 1.51
N LEU A 36 1.64 -0.05 2.01
CA LEU A 36 0.71 0.19 3.10
C LEU A 36 -0.62 0.67 2.49
N VAL A 37 -1.73 0.02 2.83
CA VAL A 37 -3.07 0.40 2.33
C VAL A 37 -3.92 0.90 3.48
N ALA A 38 -4.28 2.19 3.45
CA ALA A 38 -4.98 2.83 4.57
C ALA A 38 -6.39 3.28 4.20
N GLY A 39 -7.35 3.03 5.08
CA GLY A 39 -8.73 3.45 4.89
C GLY A 39 -9.71 2.82 5.88
N PRO A 40 -10.97 3.31 5.93
CA PRO A 40 -11.89 2.98 7.01
C PRO A 40 -12.52 1.58 6.94
N ARG A 41 -12.37 0.86 5.82
CA ARG A 41 -13.01 -0.44 5.59
C ARG A 41 -12.01 -1.56 5.87
N VAL A 42 -12.09 -2.13 7.07
CA VAL A 42 -11.19 -3.20 7.52
C VAL A 42 -11.20 -4.38 6.55
N GLU A 43 -12.38 -4.83 6.14
CA GLU A 43 -12.55 -6.01 5.28
C GLU A 43 -11.87 -5.81 3.92
N ARG A 44 -11.88 -4.58 3.42
CA ARG A 44 -11.22 -4.25 2.15
C ARG A 44 -9.69 -4.32 2.28
N GLY A 45 -9.13 -3.80 3.38
CA GLY A 45 -7.70 -3.86 3.66
C GLY A 45 -7.23 -5.31 3.82
N GLU A 46 -8.00 -6.12 4.53
CA GLU A 46 -7.74 -7.55 4.71
C GLU A 46 -7.76 -8.33 3.39
N ASP A 47 -8.72 -8.08 2.50
CA ASP A 47 -8.73 -8.66 1.14
C ASP A 47 -7.47 -8.30 0.35
N LEU A 48 -6.99 -7.04 0.45
CA LEU A 48 -5.75 -6.64 -0.22
C LEU A 48 -4.51 -7.33 0.36
N ARG A 49 -4.49 -7.55 1.68
CA ARG A 49 -3.43 -8.33 2.33
C ARG A 49 -3.41 -9.76 1.81
N GLU A 50 -4.57 -10.42 1.75
CA GLU A 50 -4.65 -11.82 1.29
C GLU A 50 -4.27 -11.97 -0.18
N ARG A 51 -4.71 -11.06 -1.04
CA ARG A 51 -4.51 -11.16 -2.49
C ARG A 51 -3.14 -10.68 -2.96
N TYR A 52 -2.59 -9.67 -2.31
CA TYR A 52 -1.38 -9.00 -2.77
C TYR A 52 -0.22 -9.05 -1.77
N GLY A 53 -0.48 -9.25 -0.47
CA GLY A 53 0.54 -9.16 0.59
C GLY A 53 0.78 -7.74 1.13
N ALA A 54 -0.09 -6.78 0.78
CA ALA A 54 -0.01 -5.41 1.29
C ALA A 54 -0.35 -5.33 2.78
N GLN A 55 0.17 -4.31 3.47
CA GLN A 55 -0.04 -4.10 4.91
C GLN A 55 -1.25 -3.18 5.15
N PRO A 56 -2.34 -3.66 5.75
CA PRO A 56 -3.53 -2.85 5.96
C PRO A 56 -3.42 -1.94 7.19
N PHE A 57 -3.94 -0.74 7.06
CA PHE A 57 -4.07 0.25 8.13
C PHE A 57 -5.50 0.83 8.16
N THR A 58 -6.01 1.07 9.35
CA THR A 58 -7.28 1.80 9.55
C THR A 58 -7.07 3.26 9.90
N ASP A 59 -5.84 3.63 10.27
CA ASP A 59 -5.42 5.01 10.52
C ASP A 59 -4.46 5.49 9.42
N ASN A 60 -4.89 6.51 8.69
CA ASN A 60 -4.10 7.13 7.62
C ASN A 60 -2.79 7.73 8.13
N ARG A 61 -2.77 8.26 9.36
CA ARG A 61 -1.57 8.85 9.96
C ARG A 61 -0.54 7.77 10.24
N ALA A 62 -0.95 6.68 10.87
CA ALA A 62 -0.06 5.55 11.14
C ALA A 62 0.57 4.99 9.86
N ALA A 63 -0.19 4.85 8.77
CA ALA A 63 0.37 4.43 7.49
C ALA A 63 1.36 5.48 6.91
N SER A 64 1.03 6.76 7.00
CA SER A 64 1.87 7.84 6.47
C SER A 64 3.19 7.97 7.22
N ASP A 65 3.18 7.77 8.54
CA ASP A 65 4.38 7.85 9.40
C ASP A 65 5.42 6.75 9.07
N HIS A 66 5.02 5.69 8.38
CA HIS A 66 5.88 4.58 7.96
C HIS A 66 6.29 4.62 6.48
N ALA A 67 5.80 5.59 5.70
CA ALA A 67 5.99 5.63 4.26
C ALA A 67 7.03 6.66 3.80
N ASP A 68 7.80 6.29 2.77
CA ASP A 68 8.69 7.23 2.06
C ASP A 68 7.88 8.07 1.06
N VAL A 69 6.80 7.50 0.51
CA VAL A 69 5.90 8.12 -0.47
C VAL A 69 4.45 7.89 -0.07
N VAL A 70 3.63 8.94 -0.14
CA VAL A 70 2.18 8.86 0.10
C VAL A 70 1.43 9.20 -1.18
N ILE A 71 0.44 8.37 -1.53
CA ILE A 71 -0.50 8.54 -2.64
C ILE A 71 -1.90 8.67 -2.04
N LEU A 72 -2.67 9.67 -2.48
CA LEU A 72 -4.01 10.04 -1.99
C LEU A 72 -5.11 9.77 -3.03
#